data_AF-A0A365Y3V6-F1
#
_entry.id   AF-A0A365Y3V6-F1
#
_cell.length_a   1.000
_cell.length_b   1.000
_cell.length_c   1.000
_cell.angle_alpha   90.00
_cell.angle_beta   90.00
_cell.angle_gamma   90.00
#
_symmetry.space_group_name_H-M   'P 1'
#
loop_
_entity.id
_entity.type
_entity.pdbx_description
1 polymer ?
#
loop_
_entity_poly.entity_id
_entity_poly.type
_entity_poly.pdbx_seq_one_letter_code
_entity_poly.pdbx_strand_id
1 'polypeptide(L)'
;MKKILLLTGILCLLYACTYAQDPKRLRCTYLKINPTTLINELDILLEQDISDKLSIELGVIGIYTDYPDYVLTKKVNIGQKKPDVSTEQFVDGRGLGFRVGVRYYLITKEIGPATAAGTYFEPVLVYKKVFYPNEDVVINNNTYTNSATKDVYALQLLVGRQFRKHKLVMDPYFGVGIRGKLYRTNIYEGDNNGIANLNKANVVTVWPSLHLGIKLGLNLHK
;
A
#
# COMPACT_ATOMS: atom_id res chain seq x y z
N MET A 1 -30.22 -10.10 -25.48
CA MET A 1 -28.86 -10.17 -26.09
C MET A 1 -28.53 -8.98 -26.99
N LYS A 2 -29.39 -8.56 -27.93
CA LYS A 2 -29.11 -7.40 -28.83
C LYS A 2 -28.78 -6.07 -28.12
N LYS A 3 -29.46 -5.76 -27.01
CA LYS A 3 -29.23 -4.54 -26.22
C LYS A 3 -27.84 -4.50 -25.55
N ILE A 4 -27.34 -5.65 -25.09
CA ILE A 4 -26.03 -5.76 -24.43
C ILE A 4 -24.93 -5.54 -25.47
N LEU A 5 -25.07 -6.15 -26.65
CA LEU A 5 -24.11 -6.05 -27.74
C LEU A 5 -23.99 -4.62 -28.27
N LEU A 6 -25.12 -3.91 -28.38
CA LEU A 6 -25.18 -2.50 -28.73
C LEU A 6 -24.54 -1.61 -27.66
N LEU A 7 -24.76 -1.91 -26.38
CA LEU A 7 -24.17 -1.18 -25.27
C LEU A 7 -22.65 -1.36 -25.22
N THR A 8 -22.14 -2.58 -25.39
CA THR A 8 -20.69 -2.85 -25.52
C THR A 8 -20.11 -2.19 -26.77
N GLY A 9 -20.84 -2.18 -27.89
CA GLY A 9 -20.39 -1.52 -29.12
C GLY A 9 -20.25 -0.01 -28.95
N ILE A 10 -21.22 0.63 -28.29
CA ILE A 10 -21.17 2.08 -27.98
C ILE A 10 -20.01 2.37 -27.02
N LEU A 11 -19.79 1.53 -26.00
CA LEU A 11 -18.68 1.70 -25.06
C LEU A 11 -17.31 1.60 -25.75
N CYS A 12 -17.14 0.64 -26.68
CA CYS A 12 -15.93 0.50 -27.48
C CYS A 12 -15.73 1.69 -28.43
N LEU A 13 -16.80 2.20 -29.06
CA LEU A 13 -16.73 3.37 -29.93
C LEU A 13 -16.40 4.65 -29.15
N LEU A 14 -16.97 4.83 -27.96
CA LEU A 14 -16.63 5.95 -27.07
C LEU A 14 -15.16 5.90 -26.65
N TYR A 15 -14.63 4.71 -26.35
CA TYR A 15 -13.20 4.52 -26.06
C TYR A 15 -12.30 4.80 -27.28
N ALA A 16 -12.73 4.40 -28.48
CA ALA A 16 -11.99 4.69 -29.71
C ALA A 16 -11.98 6.18 -30.05
N CYS A 17 -13.10 6.88 -29.85
CA CYS A 17 -13.21 8.32 -30.08
C CYS A 17 -12.37 9.14 -29.09
N THR A 18 -12.35 8.77 -27.81
CA THR A 18 -11.47 9.43 -26.82
C THR A 18 -9.99 9.19 -27.12
N TYR A 19 -9.63 7.99 -27.57
CA TYR A 19 -8.26 7.68 -27.98
C TYR A 19 -7.83 8.45 -29.24
N ALA A 20 -8.73 8.64 -30.21
CA ALA A 20 -8.44 9.35 -31.46
C ALA A 20 -8.36 10.88 -31.32
N GLN A 21 -9.04 11.45 -30.32
CA GLN A 21 -9.04 12.89 -30.05
C GLN A 21 -7.83 13.37 -29.24
N ASP A 22 -7.03 12.45 -28.69
CA ASP A 22 -5.85 12.80 -27.91
C ASP A 22 -4.68 13.08 -28.88
N PRO A 23 -4.26 14.35 -29.10
CA PRO A 23 -3.09 14.62 -29.93
C PRO A 23 -1.92 13.88 -29.31
N LYS A 24 -1.08 13.21 -30.11
CA LYS A 24 0.07 12.38 -29.68
C LYS A 24 1.00 13.10 -28.68
N ARG A 25 0.59 13.20 -27.42
CA ARG A 25 1.41 13.62 -26.29
C ARG A 25 2.05 12.35 -25.76
N LEU A 26 3.38 12.36 -25.72
CA LEU A 26 4.18 11.24 -25.27
C LEU A 26 3.80 10.95 -23.82
N ARG A 27 3.02 9.87 -23.63
CA ARG A 27 2.67 9.34 -22.30
C ARG A 27 3.98 9.11 -21.55
N CYS A 28 4.19 9.89 -20.50
CA CYS A 28 5.38 9.76 -19.68
C CYS A 28 5.15 8.69 -18.61
N THR A 29 6.16 7.86 -18.42
CA THR A 29 6.19 6.85 -17.37
C THR A 29 7.27 7.22 -16.37
N TYR A 30 6.92 7.20 -15.09
CA TYR A 30 7.84 7.50 -14.01
C TYR A 30 7.99 6.29 -13.10
N LEU A 31 9.23 5.96 -12.78
CA LEU A 31 9.52 5.03 -11.70
C LEU A 31 9.80 5.84 -10.45
N LYS A 32 9.04 5.60 -9.39
CA LYS A 32 9.13 6.32 -8.12
C LYS A 32 9.40 5.35 -6.97
N ILE A 33 10.00 5.90 -5.93
CA ILE A 33 10.21 5.24 -4.65
C ILE A 33 9.80 6.21 -3.53
N ASN A 34 9.38 5.65 -2.40
CA ASN A 34 9.11 6.44 -1.21
C ASN A 34 10.21 6.24 -0.16
N PRO A 35 11.21 7.14 -0.08
CA PRO A 35 12.27 7.03 0.91
C PRO A 35 11.79 7.05 2.35
N THR A 36 10.64 7.68 2.66
CA THR A 36 10.15 7.74 4.05
C THR A 36 9.68 6.38 4.56
N THR A 37 9.39 5.44 3.67
CA THR A 37 8.98 4.08 4.03
C THR A 37 10.15 3.10 4.14
N LEU A 38 11.37 3.48 3.69
CA LEU A 38 12.59 2.65 3.73
C LEU A 38 13.10 2.30 5.14
N ILE A 39 12.34 2.61 6.18
CA ILE A 39 12.62 2.12 7.53
C ILE A 39 12.10 0.69 7.69
N ASN A 40 10.97 0.37 7.07
CA ASN A 40 10.29 -0.91 7.24
C ASN A 40 9.89 -1.60 5.92
N GLU A 41 9.73 -0.82 4.84
CA GLU A 41 9.25 -1.33 3.56
C GLU A 41 9.85 -0.58 2.36
N LEU A 42 10.01 -1.30 1.26
CA LEU A 42 10.41 -0.78 -0.03
C LEU A 42 9.16 -0.62 -0.91
N ASP A 43 8.66 0.61 -1.04
CA ASP A 43 7.54 0.96 -1.92
C ASP A 43 8.09 1.43 -3.28
N ILE A 44 7.89 0.61 -4.32
CA ILE A 44 8.27 0.91 -5.71
C ILE A 44 6.99 1.18 -6.48
N LEU A 45 6.91 2.37 -7.10
CA LEU A 45 5.72 2.84 -7.78
C LEU A 45 6.00 3.13 -9.25
N LEU A 46 5.14 2.66 -10.12
CA LEU A 46 5.11 2.98 -11.53
C LEU A 46 3.94 3.92 -11.79
N GLU A 47 4.26 5.13 -12.22
CA GLU A 47 3.29 6.12 -12.62
C GLU A 47 3.20 6.20 -14.14
N GLN A 48 1.98 6.25 -14.65
CA GLN A 48 1.72 6.47 -16.07
C GLN A 48 0.71 7.60 -16.27
N ASP A 49 1.15 8.63 -16.97
CA ASP A 49 0.30 9.74 -17.39
C ASP A 49 -0.70 9.23 -18.46
N ILE A 50 -2.00 9.36 -18.17
CA ILE A 50 -3.09 9.04 -19.10
C ILE A 50 -3.49 10.29 -19.88
N SER A 51 -3.61 11.42 -19.19
CA SER A 51 -3.90 12.74 -19.75
C SER A 51 -3.16 13.83 -18.97
N ASP A 52 -3.29 15.08 -19.41
CA ASP A 52 -2.70 16.23 -18.71
C ASP A 52 -3.20 16.42 -17.27
N LYS A 53 -4.39 15.88 -16.99
CA LYS A 53 -5.07 15.98 -15.69
C LYS A 53 -5.15 14.66 -14.93
N LEU A 54 -4.88 13.52 -15.58
CA LEU A 54 -5.07 12.21 -14.98
C LEU A 54 -3.86 11.31 -15.17
N SER A 55 -3.43 10.69 -14.07
CA SER A 55 -2.36 9.70 -14.06
C SER A 55 -2.76 8.54 -13.16
N ILE A 56 -2.28 7.34 -13.48
CA ILE A 56 -2.43 6.17 -12.63
C ILE A 56 -1.08 5.83 -12.00
N GLU A 57 -1.11 5.43 -10.74
CA GLU A 57 0.06 4.95 -9.99
C GLU A 57 -0.20 3.53 -9.52
N LEU A 58 0.70 2.60 -9.89
CA LEU A 58 0.67 1.21 -9.44
C LEU A 58 1.94 0.94 -8.64
N GLY A 59 1.82 0.37 -7.46
CA GLY A 59 2.95 0.11 -6.58
C GLY A 59 3.01 -1.32 -6.09
N VAL A 60 4.24 -1.80 -5.91
CA VAL A 60 4.56 -3.04 -5.21
C VAL A 60 5.37 -2.67 -3.98
N ILE A 61 4.97 -3.25 -2.85
CA ILE A 61 5.54 -2.95 -1.54
C ILE A 61 6.22 -4.22 -1.03
N GLY A 62 7.53 -4.17 -0.85
CA GLY A 62 8.29 -5.23 -0.18
C GLY A 62 8.48 -4.89 1.29
N ILE A 63 7.92 -5.69 2.19
CA ILE A 63 8.05 -5.50 3.64
C ILE A 63 9.14 -6.44 4.13
N TYR A 64 10.15 -5.90 4.79
CA TYR A 64 11.25 -6.70 5.35
C TYR A 64 11.32 -6.63 6.88
N THR A 65 10.55 -5.72 7.50
CA THR A 65 10.32 -5.73 8.95
C THR A 65 8.98 -5.09 9.29
N ASP A 66 8.36 -5.55 10.38
CA ASP A 66 7.11 -5.01 10.90
C ASP A 66 7.31 -4.28 12.24
N TYR A 67 8.55 -3.84 12.50
CA TYR A 67 8.95 -3.16 13.73
C TYR A 67 8.10 -1.94 14.14
N PRO A 68 7.66 -1.04 13.23
CA PRO A 68 6.80 0.08 13.63
C PRO A 68 5.47 -0.38 14.25
N ASP A 69 4.95 -1.54 13.81
CA ASP A 69 3.71 -2.10 14.31
C ASP A 69 3.88 -2.69 15.72
N TYR A 70 5.04 -3.26 16.01
CA TYR A 70 5.44 -3.68 17.36
C TYR A 70 5.41 -2.49 18.34
N VAL A 71 6.00 -1.36 17.94
CA VAL A 71 6.04 -0.16 18.79
C VAL A 71 4.64 0.34 19.08
N LEU A 72 3.78 0.45 18.06
CA LEU A 72 2.40 0.92 18.23
C LEU A 72 1.53 -0.05 19.02
N THR A 73 1.70 -1.35 18.82
CA THR A 73 0.80 -2.35 19.41
C THR A 73 1.21 -2.74 20.84
N LYS A 74 2.51 -2.86 21.12
CA LYS A 74 2.98 -3.25 22.46
C LYS A 74 3.18 -2.06 23.39
N LYS A 75 3.79 -0.96 22.92
CA LYS A 75 4.16 0.19 23.78
C LYS A 75 3.04 1.20 23.95
N VAL A 76 2.16 1.36 22.96
CA VAL A 76 1.09 2.36 22.99
C VAL A 76 -0.24 1.66 23.31
N ASN A 77 -0.72 1.83 24.54
CA ASN A 77 -1.90 1.13 25.04
C ASN A 77 -3.17 1.94 24.78
N ILE A 78 -3.81 1.77 23.61
CA ILE A 78 -5.04 2.48 23.25
C ILE A 78 -6.23 1.51 23.23
N GLY A 79 -6.41 0.76 24.32
CA GLY A 79 -7.64 -0.01 24.58
C GLY A 79 -8.00 -1.09 23.56
N GLN A 80 -7.06 -1.52 22.71
CA GLN A 80 -7.30 -2.56 21.70
C GLN A 80 -6.72 -3.90 22.14
N LYS A 81 -7.39 -4.98 21.73
CA LYS A 81 -6.91 -6.35 21.92
C LYS A 81 -5.57 -6.49 21.19
N LYS A 82 -4.51 -6.77 21.95
CA LYS A 82 -3.18 -6.99 21.38
C LYS A 82 -3.16 -8.36 20.68
N PRO A 83 -2.59 -8.45 19.47
CA PRO A 83 -2.37 -9.73 18.81
C PRO A 83 -1.31 -10.50 19.59
N ASP A 84 -1.50 -11.81 19.66
CA ASP A 84 -0.59 -12.70 20.38
C ASP A 84 0.55 -13.10 19.44
N VAL A 85 1.46 -12.15 19.21
CA VAL A 85 2.62 -12.27 18.31
C VAL A 85 3.86 -11.91 19.11
N SER A 86 4.88 -12.76 19.01
CA SER A 86 6.13 -12.58 19.74
C SER A 86 6.89 -11.33 19.24
N THR A 87 7.81 -10.82 20.04
CA THR A 87 8.62 -9.66 19.64
C THR A 87 9.55 -9.99 18.47
N GLU A 88 10.11 -11.20 18.45
CA GLU A 88 11.00 -11.69 17.40
C GLU A 88 10.25 -11.83 16.08
N GLN A 89 9.02 -12.35 16.14
CA GLN A 89 8.11 -12.43 14.99
C GLN A 89 7.86 -11.07 14.35
N PHE A 90 7.65 -9.99 15.11
CA PHE A 90 7.46 -8.65 14.54
C PHE A 90 8.71 -8.11 13.81
N VAL A 91 9.91 -8.38 14.34
CA VAL A 91 11.16 -7.87 13.76
C VAL A 91 11.42 -8.55 12.42
N ASP A 92 11.23 -9.87 12.37
CA ASP A 92 11.50 -10.70 11.19
C ASP A 92 10.30 -10.87 10.26
N GLY A 93 9.22 -10.12 10.52
CA GLY A 93 8.02 -10.12 9.67
C GLY A 93 8.35 -9.69 8.24
N ARG A 94 8.07 -10.57 7.28
CA ARG A 94 8.27 -10.30 5.85
C ARG A 94 6.93 -10.25 5.14
N GLY A 95 6.81 -9.44 4.11
CA GLY A 95 5.54 -9.27 3.46
C GLY A 95 5.62 -8.68 2.07
N LEU A 96 4.48 -8.73 1.41
CA LEU A 96 4.27 -8.16 0.10
C LEU A 96 2.98 -7.36 0.12
N GLY A 97 2.95 -6.28 -0.63
CA GLY A 97 1.79 -5.44 -0.77
C GLY A 97 1.67 -4.86 -2.16
N PHE A 98 0.46 -4.40 -2.44
CA PHE A 98 0.10 -3.75 -3.68
C PHE A 98 -0.59 -2.43 -3.36
N ARG A 99 -0.31 -1.45 -4.20
CA ARG A 99 -0.89 -0.11 -4.12
C ARG A 99 -1.43 0.27 -5.48
N VAL A 100 -2.59 0.90 -5.48
CA VAL A 100 -3.19 1.52 -6.68
C VAL A 100 -3.67 2.91 -6.31
N GLY A 101 -3.19 3.91 -7.04
CA GLY A 101 -3.55 5.30 -6.87
C GLY A 101 -4.03 5.91 -8.19
N VAL A 102 -5.02 6.80 -8.11
CA VAL A 102 -5.45 7.61 -9.26
C VAL A 102 -5.17 9.06 -8.96
N ARG A 103 -4.27 9.69 -9.71
CA ARG A 103 -3.86 11.08 -9.51
C ARG A 103 -4.67 11.98 -10.42
N TYR A 104 -5.39 12.92 -9.83
CA TYR A 104 -6.13 13.97 -10.52
C TYR A 104 -5.47 15.32 -10.28
N TYR A 105 -4.90 15.93 -11.31
CA TYR A 105 -4.23 17.22 -11.22
C TYR A 105 -5.25 18.36 -11.23
N LEU A 106 -5.34 19.07 -10.11
CA LEU A 106 -6.17 20.25 -9.93
C LEU A 106 -5.56 21.46 -10.65
N ILE A 107 -4.23 21.56 -10.64
CA ILE A 107 -3.45 22.58 -11.35
C ILE A 107 -2.57 21.84 -12.36
N THR A 108 -2.75 22.15 -13.65
CA THR A 108 -2.12 21.42 -14.74
C THR A 108 -0.62 21.67 -14.82
N LYS A 109 0.08 20.70 -15.42
CA LYS A 109 1.54 20.64 -15.61
C LYS A 109 2.13 21.84 -16.38
N GLU A 110 1.30 22.61 -17.10
CA GLU A 110 1.74 23.66 -18.05
C GLU A 110 1.63 25.10 -17.52
N ILE A 111 0.89 25.34 -16.43
CA ILE A 111 0.52 26.71 -16.00
C ILE A 111 1.48 27.27 -14.91
N GLY A 112 2.39 26.43 -14.37
CA GLY A 112 3.30 26.82 -13.29
C GLY A 112 4.71 27.24 -13.76
N PRO A 113 5.47 28.00 -12.95
CA PRO A 113 6.89 28.25 -13.22
C PRO A 113 7.60 26.91 -13.45
N ALA A 114 8.54 26.89 -14.42
CA ALA A 114 9.09 25.73 -15.15
C ALA A 114 9.59 24.50 -14.37
N THR A 115 9.46 24.47 -13.03
CA THR A 115 9.86 23.39 -12.13
C THR A 115 8.70 22.72 -11.39
N ALA A 116 7.52 23.35 -11.29
CA ALA A 116 6.36 22.80 -10.59
C ALA A 116 5.34 22.19 -11.57
N ALA A 117 5.33 20.87 -11.67
CA ALA A 117 4.52 20.09 -12.61
C ALA A 117 3.06 19.83 -12.12
N GLY A 118 2.54 20.64 -11.20
CA GLY A 118 1.13 20.61 -10.81
C GLY A 118 0.83 20.05 -9.41
N THR A 119 -0.33 20.46 -8.89
CA THR A 119 -0.91 19.99 -7.63
C THR A 119 -1.99 18.96 -7.94
N TYR A 120 -2.01 17.86 -7.19
CA TYR A 120 -2.92 16.74 -7.44
C TYR A 120 -3.61 16.26 -6.17
N PHE A 121 -4.75 15.61 -6.39
CA PHE A 121 -5.46 14.80 -5.43
C PHE A 121 -5.35 13.33 -5.86
N GLU A 122 -5.09 12.43 -4.92
CA GLU A 122 -4.84 11.01 -5.18
C GLU A 122 -5.56 10.13 -4.15
N PRO A 123 -6.72 9.55 -4.47
CA PRO A 123 -7.23 8.38 -3.76
C PRO A 123 -6.32 7.17 -4.02
N VAL A 124 -5.98 6.47 -2.94
CA VAL A 124 -5.09 5.31 -2.95
C VAL A 124 -5.71 4.15 -2.20
N LEU A 125 -5.70 2.99 -2.83
CA LEU A 125 -6.00 1.71 -2.21
C LEU A 125 -4.70 0.95 -1.98
N VAL A 126 -4.57 0.40 -0.79
CA VAL A 126 -3.40 -0.39 -0.38
C VAL A 126 -3.86 -1.70 0.23
N TYR A 127 -3.27 -2.79 -0.24
CA TYR A 127 -3.35 -4.10 0.38
C TYR A 127 -1.94 -4.57 0.73
N LYS A 128 -1.75 -5.10 1.93
CA LYS A 128 -0.49 -5.72 2.35
C LYS A 128 -0.76 -7.01 3.08
N LYS A 129 0.13 -7.97 2.89
CA LYS A 129 0.16 -9.20 3.65
C LYS A 129 1.53 -9.39 4.27
N VAL A 130 1.56 -9.54 5.59
CA VAL A 130 2.76 -9.81 6.38
C VAL A 130 2.66 -11.23 6.91
N PHE A 131 3.75 -11.96 6.73
CA PHE A 131 3.98 -13.30 7.25
C PHE A 131 4.99 -13.17 8.38
N TYR A 132 4.61 -13.63 9.56
CA TYR A 132 5.53 -13.73 10.67
C TYR A 132 6.23 -15.10 10.62
N PRO A 133 7.51 -15.18 11.03
CA PRO A 133 8.20 -16.46 11.08
C PRO A 133 7.48 -17.42 12.03
N ASN A 134 7.48 -18.70 11.66
CA ASN A 134 6.93 -19.74 12.51
C ASN A 134 7.82 -19.95 13.73
N GLU A 135 7.22 -20.24 14.87
CA GLU A 135 7.94 -20.55 16.12
C GLU A 135 7.57 -21.96 16.57
N ASP A 136 8.58 -22.80 16.80
CA ASP A 136 8.37 -24.14 17.32
C ASP A 136 8.32 -24.13 18.84
N VAL A 137 7.29 -24.74 19.40
CA VAL A 137 7.05 -24.87 20.84
C VAL A 137 6.96 -26.34 21.18
N VAL A 138 7.72 -26.76 22.19
CA VAL A 138 7.70 -28.14 22.68
C VAL A 138 6.72 -28.24 23.84
N ILE A 139 5.66 -29.03 23.67
CA ILE A 139 4.67 -29.32 24.70
C ILE A 139 4.63 -30.84 24.89
N ASN A 140 4.97 -31.31 26.09
CA ASN A 140 4.94 -32.74 26.44
C ASN A 140 5.71 -33.63 25.45
N ASN A 141 6.97 -33.26 25.17
CA ASN A 141 7.88 -33.92 24.20
C ASN A 141 7.41 -33.96 22.74
N ASN A 142 6.31 -33.29 22.39
CA ASN A 142 5.86 -33.11 21.01
C ASN A 142 6.14 -31.67 20.55
N THR A 143 6.66 -31.52 19.34
CA THR A 143 6.92 -30.22 18.72
C THR A 143 5.69 -29.73 17.97
N TYR A 144 5.22 -28.53 18.30
CA TYR A 144 4.13 -27.84 17.62
C TYR A 144 4.65 -26.54 17.02
N THR A 145 4.04 -26.10 15.92
CA THR A 145 4.48 -24.90 15.20
C THR A 145 3.43 -23.80 15.28
N ASN A 146 3.78 -22.71 15.96
CA ASN A 146 2.98 -21.49 16.01
C ASN A 146 3.13 -20.73 14.69
N SER A 147 2.02 -20.17 14.21
CA SER A 147 2.01 -19.36 13.00
C SER A 147 1.15 -18.11 13.16
N ALA A 148 1.60 -17.01 12.57
CA ALA A 148 0.89 -15.76 12.60
C ALA A 148 0.96 -15.06 11.23
N THR A 149 -0.16 -14.43 10.85
CA THR A 149 -0.24 -13.63 9.62
C THR A 149 -1.01 -12.36 9.89
N LYS A 150 -0.70 -11.31 9.11
CA LYS A 150 -1.40 -10.03 9.17
C LYS A 150 -1.76 -9.55 7.77
N ASP A 151 -3.04 -9.28 7.56
CA ASP A 151 -3.54 -8.58 6.39
C ASP A 151 -3.80 -7.11 6.75
N VAL A 152 -3.36 -6.18 5.90
CA VAL A 152 -3.57 -4.75 6.05
C VAL A 152 -4.29 -4.22 4.83
N TYR A 153 -5.42 -3.55 5.06
CA TYR A 153 -6.21 -2.87 4.04
C TYR A 153 -6.22 -1.38 4.37
N ALA A 154 -5.94 -0.52 3.41
CA ALA A 154 -6.03 0.92 3.63
C ALA A 154 -6.65 1.65 2.44
N LEU A 155 -7.45 2.65 2.78
CA LEU A 155 -7.92 3.67 1.85
C LEU A 155 -7.34 5.01 2.30
N GLN A 156 -6.65 5.69 1.40
CA GLN A 156 -5.96 6.94 1.68
C GLN A 156 -6.39 7.99 0.67
N LEU A 157 -6.51 9.23 1.11
CA LEU A 157 -6.73 10.40 0.28
C LEU A 157 -5.52 11.29 0.45
N LEU A 158 -4.74 11.40 -0.62
CA LEU A 158 -3.51 12.17 -0.65
C LEU A 158 -3.72 13.45 -1.44
N VAL A 159 -3.06 14.53 -1.01
CA VAL A 159 -2.87 15.75 -1.77
C VAL A 159 -1.37 15.97 -1.84
N GLY A 160 -0.86 16.20 -3.03
CA GLY A 160 0.56 16.45 -3.20
C GLY A 160 0.84 17.42 -4.32
N ARG A 161 2.13 17.69 -4.49
CA ARG A 161 2.62 18.56 -5.54
C ARG A 161 3.83 17.93 -6.20
N GLN A 162 3.78 17.78 -7.51
CA GLN A 162 4.87 17.19 -8.27
C GLN A 162 5.79 18.28 -8.78
N PHE A 163 7.09 18.13 -8.51
CA PHE A 163 8.16 18.95 -9.05
C PHE A 163 8.97 18.12 -10.03
N ARG A 164 9.31 18.69 -11.18
CA ARG A 164 10.07 18.02 -12.24
C ARG A 164 11.31 18.85 -12.54
N LYS A 165 12.48 18.22 -12.53
CA LYS A 165 13.74 18.83 -12.97
C LYS A 165 14.49 17.80 -13.81
N HIS A 166 14.54 18.03 -15.11
CA HIS A 166 15.08 17.06 -16.09
C HIS A 166 14.39 15.70 -15.96
N LYS A 167 15.15 14.63 -15.66
CA LYS A 167 14.62 13.28 -15.44
C LYS A 167 14.18 13.05 -14.01
N LEU A 168 14.51 13.92 -13.06
CA LEU A 168 14.16 13.73 -11.65
C LEU A 168 12.78 14.31 -11.37
N VAL A 169 12.03 13.57 -10.56
CA VAL A 169 10.72 13.92 -10.05
C VAL A 169 10.78 13.89 -8.54
N MET A 170 10.34 14.98 -7.91
CA MET A 170 10.17 15.05 -6.46
C MET A 170 8.70 15.36 -6.19
N ASP A 171 8.10 14.63 -5.27
CA ASP A 171 6.65 14.63 -5.11
C ASP A 171 6.29 14.53 -3.64
N PRO A 172 6.41 15.65 -2.89
CA PRO A 172 5.91 15.76 -1.54
C PRO A 172 4.39 15.62 -1.52
N TYR A 173 3.90 14.85 -0.55
CA TYR A 173 2.48 14.63 -0.34
C TYR A 173 2.12 14.61 1.14
N PHE A 174 0.87 14.97 1.40
CA PHE A 174 0.20 14.85 2.68
C PHE A 174 -1.14 14.16 2.46
N GLY A 175 -1.59 13.35 3.42
CA GLY A 175 -2.89 12.73 3.30
C GLY A 175 -3.41 12.15 4.59
N VAL A 176 -4.68 11.79 4.52
CA VAL A 176 -5.41 11.14 5.60
C VAL A 176 -6.05 9.88 5.05
N GLY A 177 -6.25 8.89 5.90
CA GLY A 177 -6.87 7.65 5.47
C GLY A 177 -7.30 6.79 6.63
N ILE A 178 -7.92 5.66 6.30
CA ILE A 178 -8.30 4.62 7.24
C ILE A 178 -7.51 3.36 6.92
N ARG A 179 -7.07 2.66 7.97
CA ARG A 179 -6.30 1.41 7.87
C ARG A 179 -6.92 0.35 8.74
N GLY A 180 -7.37 -0.74 8.13
CA GLY A 180 -7.77 -1.97 8.80
C GLY A 180 -6.59 -2.95 8.85
N LYS A 181 -6.39 -3.59 10.00
CA LYS A 181 -5.43 -4.66 10.24
C LYS A 181 -6.20 -5.88 10.74
N LEU A 182 -5.95 -7.02 10.13
CA LEU A 182 -6.51 -8.32 10.52
C LEU A 182 -5.34 -9.23 10.87
N TYR A 183 -5.20 -9.57 12.15
CA TYR A 183 -4.25 -10.55 12.64
C TYR A 183 -4.94 -11.91 12.73
N ARG A 184 -4.26 -12.94 12.26
CA ARG A 184 -4.66 -14.34 12.43
C ARG A 184 -3.51 -15.07 13.07
N THR A 185 -3.74 -15.66 14.23
CA THR A 185 -2.74 -16.42 14.98
C THR A 185 -3.27 -17.82 15.26
N ASN A 186 -2.38 -18.80 15.11
CA ASN A 186 -2.57 -20.18 15.52
C ASN A 186 -1.46 -20.49 16.53
N ILE A 187 -1.82 -20.55 17.81
CA ILE A 187 -0.87 -20.69 18.90
C ILE A 187 -1.21 -21.96 19.67
N TYR A 188 -0.22 -22.78 19.91
CA TYR A 188 -0.33 -23.94 20.76
C TYR A 188 0.05 -23.57 22.19
N GLU A 189 -0.88 -23.76 23.10
CA GLU A 189 -0.68 -23.54 24.54
C GLU A 189 -0.83 -24.88 25.27
N GLY A 190 0.02 -25.12 26.26
CA GLY A 190 -0.10 -26.28 27.13
C GLY A 190 -1.13 -26.02 28.21
N ASP A 191 -2.16 -26.87 28.31
CA ASP A 191 -3.06 -26.85 29.47
C ASP A 191 -2.34 -27.40 30.71
N ASN A 192 -2.87 -27.16 31.91
CA ASN A 192 -2.31 -27.61 33.20
C ASN A 192 -2.08 -29.13 33.26
N ASN A 193 -2.72 -29.91 32.37
CA ASN A 193 -2.58 -31.35 32.24
C ASN A 193 -1.57 -31.79 31.14
N GLY A 194 -0.81 -30.87 30.54
CA GLY A 194 0.19 -31.17 29.51
C GLY A 194 -0.40 -31.54 28.14
N ILE A 195 -1.69 -31.26 27.92
CA ILE A 195 -2.37 -31.44 26.64
C ILE A 195 -2.17 -30.17 25.82
N ALA A 196 -1.73 -30.31 24.57
CA ALA A 196 -1.62 -29.19 23.65
C ALA A 196 -3.02 -28.75 23.19
N ASN A 197 -3.35 -27.48 23.44
CA ASN A 197 -4.57 -26.86 22.97
C ASN A 197 -4.23 -25.86 21.86
N LEU A 198 -5.02 -25.86 20.80
CA LEU A 198 -4.85 -24.92 19.68
C LEU A 198 -5.76 -23.70 19.89
N ASN A 199 -5.14 -22.58 20.24
CA ASN A 199 -5.80 -21.29 20.33
C ASN A 199 -5.76 -20.58 18.96
N LYS A 200 -6.94 -20.47 18.32
CA LYS A 200 -7.10 -19.70 17.08
C LYS A 200 -7.68 -18.34 17.41
N ALA A 201 -6.88 -17.28 17.25
CA ALA A 201 -7.34 -15.92 17.48
C ALA A 201 -7.35 -15.10 16.19
N ASN A 202 -8.46 -14.40 15.98
CA ASN A 202 -8.60 -13.37 14.95
C ASN A 202 -8.79 -12.02 15.64
N VAL A 203 -7.93 -11.06 15.33
CA VAL A 203 -8.01 -9.70 15.88
C VAL A 203 -8.15 -8.71 14.73
N VAL A 204 -9.24 -7.95 14.75
CA VAL A 204 -9.49 -6.89 13.78
C VAL A 204 -9.30 -5.54 14.46
N THR A 205 -8.64 -4.65 13.75
CA THR A 205 -8.19 -3.39 14.29
C THR A 205 -8.27 -2.32 13.20
N VAL A 206 -9.03 -1.25 13.44
CA VAL A 206 -9.20 -0.15 12.47
C VAL A 206 -8.67 1.14 13.07
N TRP A 207 -7.82 1.84 12.32
CA TRP A 207 -7.18 3.07 12.74
C TRP A 207 -7.29 4.17 11.69
N PRO A 208 -7.55 5.43 12.08
CA PRO A 208 -7.22 6.56 11.24
C PRO A 208 -5.69 6.60 11.03
N SER A 209 -5.28 7.13 9.90
CA SER A 209 -3.88 7.22 9.51
C SER A 209 -3.58 8.56 8.86
N LEU A 210 -2.47 9.16 9.29
CA LEU A 210 -1.90 10.35 8.70
C LEU A 210 -0.71 9.93 7.84
N HIS A 211 -0.60 10.48 6.64
CA HIS A 211 0.45 10.15 5.69
C HIS A 211 1.20 11.41 5.33
N LEU A 212 2.50 11.42 5.61
CA LEU A 212 3.43 12.46 5.23
C LEU A 212 4.59 11.77 4.54
N GLY A 213 4.95 12.23 3.35
CA GLY A 213 6.05 11.62 2.61
C GLY A 213 6.47 12.42 1.40
N ILE A 214 7.54 11.94 0.80
CA ILE A 214 8.10 12.49 -0.43
C ILE A 214 8.36 11.31 -1.33
N LYS A 215 7.70 11.24 -2.49
CA LYS A 215 8.06 10.27 -3.52
C LYS A 215 9.17 10.88 -4.37
N LEU A 216 10.23 10.11 -4.62
CA LEU A 216 11.31 10.48 -5.52
C LEU A 216 11.25 9.56 -6.73
N GLY A 217 11.39 10.09 -7.94
CA GLY A 217 11.31 9.27 -9.13
C GLY A 217 12.14 9.75 -10.29
N LEU A 218 12.20 8.88 -11.29
CA LEU A 218 12.90 9.06 -12.55
C LEU A 218 11.91 8.95 -13.70
N ASN A 219 11.96 9.92 -14.60
CA ASN A 219 11.29 9.83 -15.89
C ASN A 219 12.02 8.80 -16.76
N LEU A 220 11.29 7.78 -17.18
CA LEU A 220 11.81 6.71 -18.04
C LEU A 220 11.81 7.12 -19.51
N HIS A 221 11.13 8.22 -19.86
CA HIS A 221 11.13 8.74 -21.22
C HIS A 221 12.48 9.42 -21.55
N LYS A 222 12.94 9.25 -22.79
CA LYS A 222 14.30 9.59 -23.20
C LYS A 222 14.44 11.08 -23.51
#